data_AF-A0A2K3LZQ0-F1
#
_entry.id   AF-A0A2K3LZQ0-F1
#
_cell.length_a   1.000
_cell.length_b   1.000
_cell.length_c   1.000
_cell.angle_alpha   90.00
_cell.angle_beta   90.00
_cell.angle_gamma   90.00
#
_symmetry.space_group_name_H-M   'P 1'
#
loop_
_entity.id
_entity.type
_entity.pdbx_description
1 polymer ?
#
loop_
_entity_poly.entity_id
_entity_poly.type
_entity_poly.pdbx_seq_one_letter_code
_entity_poly.pdbx_strand_id
1 'polypeptide(L)'
;MKLHNNKSWSVGPVSLWANQDDSDKAGRGHGKELDEEEDEVLKWLDSKEDDSVLYVSFGSMNKFPSSQLVEIAHALEDSGKDFIWVVRKIEDGEDGGFLREFEKRVKERNKGYLIWGWAPQLLILEHAAVGAVVTHCGWNTIMESVNAGLSLATWPLFAEQFYNERLLVDVLKIGVSVGAKEWRNWNEFGDDVVKREDIGKAIGLLMGSGEECLEMRRRAKALSGAAKKAI
;
A
#
# COMPACT_ATOMS: atom_id res chain seq x y z
N MET A 1 6.87 -23.12 -19.12
CA MET A 1 7.90 -22.96 -18.08
C MET A 1 7.84 -24.18 -17.17
N LYS A 2 8.76 -25.14 -17.32
CA LYS A 2 8.83 -26.31 -16.41
C LYS A 2 9.56 -25.86 -15.14
N LEU A 3 8.79 -25.39 -14.16
CA LEU A 3 9.21 -25.49 -12.77
C LEU A 3 9.45 -26.97 -12.46
N HIS A 4 10.31 -27.29 -11.50
CA HIS A 4 10.66 -28.66 -11.06
C HIS A 4 9.45 -29.61 -11.09
N ASN A 5 9.70 -30.92 -11.27
CA ASN A 5 8.74 -32.03 -11.51
C ASN A 5 7.67 -32.27 -10.41
N ASN A 6 7.23 -31.21 -9.73
CA ASN A 6 6.24 -31.15 -8.69
C ASN A 6 4.90 -30.82 -9.33
N LYS A 7 3.86 -31.56 -8.95
CA LYS A 7 2.48 -31.20 -9.29
C LYS A 7 2.12 -29.91 -8.53
N SER A 8 1.60 -28.91 -9.23
CA SER A 8 1.17 -27.63 -8.66
C SER A 8 -0.25 -27.31 -9.09
N TRP A 9 -1.04 -26.72 -8.18
CA TRP A 9 -2.39 -26.24 -8.45
C TRP A 9 -2.49 -24.76 -8.07
N SER A 10 -3.02 -23.95 -8.98
CA SER A 10 -3.29 -22.53 -8.74
C SER A 10 -4.76 -22.38 -8.34
N VAL A 11 -5.01 -21.91 -7.13
CA VAL A 11 -6.37 -21.74 -6.55
C VAL A 11 -6.65 -20.30 -6.11
N GLY A 12 -5.81 -19.35 -6.54
CA GLY A 12 -5.91 -17.94 -6.16
C GLY A 12 -6.73 -17.12 -7.15
N PRO A 13 -7.09 -15.87 -6.76
CA PRO A 13 -6.84 -15.24 -5.46
C PRO A 13 -7.79 -15.72 -4.34
N VAL A 14 -7.23 -16.39 -3.33
CA VAL A 14 -8.01 -16.93 -2.18
C VAL A 14 -8.69 -15.81 -1.39
N SER A 15 -8.09 -14.62 -1.35
CA SER A 15 -8.67 -13.44 -0.71
C SER A 15 -10.01 -13.01 -1.31
N LEU A 16 -10.20 -13.12 -2.64
CA LEU A 16 -11.48 -12.80 -3.26
C LEU A 16 -12.54 -13.84 -2.94
N TRP A 17 -12.16 -15.11 -2.85
CA TRP A 17 -13.09 -16.17 -2.49
C TRP A 17 -13.54 -16.07 -1.03
N ALA A 18 -12.62 -15.74 -0.11
CA ALA A 18 -12.89 -15.71 1.32
C ALA A 18 -13.62 -14.46 1.84
N ASN A 19 -13.63 -13.34 1.10
CA ASN A 19 -14.22 -12.08 1.57
C ASN A 19 -15.29 -11.62 0.57
N GLN A 20 -16.53 -12.07 0.76
CA GLN A 20 -17.61 -11.85 -0.21
C GLN A 20 -18.40 -10.57 0.07
N ASP A 21 -18.54 -10.20 1.35
CA ASP A 21 -19.27 -9.00 1.78
C ASP A 21 -18.39 -8.05 2.60
N ASP A 22 -18.93 -6.86 2.86
CA ASP A 22 -18.18 -5.80 3.54
C ASP A 22 -17.90 -6.12 5.02
N SER A 23 -18.71 -6.98 5.66
CA SER A 23 -18.44 -7.43 7.03
C SER A 23 -17.25 -8.40 7.06
N ASP A 24 -17.15 -9.31 6.09
CA ASP A 24 -15.97 -10.18 5.94
C ASP A 24 -14.70 -9.35 5.71
N LYS A 25 -14.80 -8.31 4.85
CA LYS A 25 -13.68 -7.43 4.51
C LYS A 25 -13.26 -6.56 5.70
N ALA A 26 -14.21 -6.00 6.43
CA ALA A 26 -13.99 -5.26 7.67
C ALA A 26 -13.34 -6.16 8.73
N GLY A 27 -13.86 -7.36 8.95
CA GLY A 27 -13.34 -8.26 9.97
C GLY A 27 -12.02 -8.96 9.64
N ARG A 28 -11.38 -8.66 8.52
CA ARG A 28 -10.23 -9.45 8.07
C ARG A 28 -8.98 -9.19 8.92
N GLY A 29 -8.82 -10.03 9.94
CA GLY A 29 -7.73 -9.95 10.92
C GLY A 29 -8.04 -9.06 12.13
N HIS A 30 -9.29 -8.57 12.26
CA HIS A 30 -9.78 -7.80 13.41
C HIS A 30 -11.26 -8.11 13.70
N GLY A 31 -11.89 -7.43 14.66
CA GLY A 31 -13.31 -7.62 15.00
C GLY A 31 -14.23 -7.45 13.78
N LYS A 32 -15.39 -8.12 13.76
CA LYS A 32 -16.30 -8.15 12.59
C LYS A 32 -17.07 -6.85 12.33
N GLU A 33 -17.00 -5.89 13.24
CA GLU A 33 -17.71 -4.62 13.16
C GLU A 33 -16.69 -3.50 13.03
N LEU A 34 -16.98 -2.54 12.14
CA LEU A 34 -16.18 -1.33 12.01
C LEU A 34 -16.29 -0.55 13.31
N ASP A 35 -15.16 -0.11 13.85
CA ASP A 35 -15.18 0.88 14.93
C ASP A 35 -15.39 2.30 14.40
N GLU A 36 -15.56 3.27 15.30
CA GLU A 36 -15.82 4.66 14.93
C GLU A 36 -14.68 5.26 14.08
N GLU A 37 -13.42 4.86 14.31
CA GLU A 37 -12.26 5.35 13.56
C GLU A 37 -12.25 4.80 12.13
N GLU A 38 -12.66 3.54 11.98
CA GLU A 38 -12.79 2.87 10.69
C GLU A 38 -13.91 3.49 9.83
N ASP A 39 -15.03 3.85 10.44
CA ASP A 39 -16.11 4.60 9.77
C ASP A 39 -15.69 6.02 9.37
N GLU A 40 -14.87 6.69 10.19
CA GLU A 40 -14.35 8.03 9.89
C GLU A 40 -13.42 8.02 8.68
N VAL A 41 -12.56 7.01 8.51
CA VAL A 41 -11.67 6.95 7.35
C VAL A 41 -12.42 6.70 6.05
N LEU A 42 -13.50 5.91 6.07
CA LEU A 42 -14.34 5.70 4.89
C LEU A 42 -15.09 6.97 4.51
N LYS A 43 -15.67 7.70 5.47
CA LYS A 43 -16.29 9.01 5.22
C LYS A 43 -15.29 10.03 4.70
N TRP A 44 -14.04 9.97 5.17
CA TRP A 44 -12.97 10.81 4.65
C TRP A 44 -12.69 10.49 3.18
N LEU A 45 -12.62 9.21 2.81
CA LEU A 45 -12.46 8.75 1.43
C LEU A 45 -13.64 9.16 0.53
N ASP A 46 -14.88 9.11 1.03
CA ASP A 46 -16.08 9.56 0.31
C ASP A 46 -16.01 11.04 -0.09
N SER A 47 -15.23 11.85 0.64
CA SER A 47 -15.05 13.27 0.35
C SER A 47 -14.01 13.56 -0.75
N LYS A 48 -13.31 12.53 -1.26
CA LYS A 48 -12.19 12.66 -2.18
C LYS A 48 -12.59 12.34 -3.61
N GLU A 49 -11.84 12.89 -4.56
CA GLU A 49 -12.02 12.58 -5.98
C GLU A 49 -11.53 11.16 -6.28
N ASP A 50 -12.11 10.53 -7.31
CA ASP A 50 -11.70 9.21 -7.79
C ASP A 50 -10.20 9.18 -8.14
N ASP A 51 -9.56 8.06 -7.82
CA ASP A 51 -8.13 7.82 -8.01
C ASP A 51 -7.17 8.93 -7.50
N SER A 52 -7.59 9.73 -6.52
CA SER A 52 -6.82 10.87 -5.99
C SER A 52 -6.02 10.55 -4.72
N VAL A 53 -6.37 9.46 -4.04
CA VAL A 53 -5.79 9.07 -2.75
C VAL A 53 -4.73 8.00 -2.92
N LEU A 54 -3.58 8.20 -2.28
CA LEU A 54 -2.51 7.21 -2.16
C LEU A 54 -2.70 6.39 -0.87
N TYR A 55 -2.75 5.06 -0.97
CA TYR A 55 -2.74 4.19 0.20
C TYR A 55 -1.31 3.73 0.53
N VAL A 56 -0.85 3.91 1.76
CA VAL A 56 0.50 3.56 2.20
C VAL A 56 0.42 2.55 3.33
N SER A 57 0.89 1.33 3.09
CA SER A 57 0.92 0.27 4.10
C SER A 57 2.10 -0.66 3.90
N PHE A 58 2.87 -0.83 4.97
CA PHE A 58 3.99 -1.76 5.01
C PHE A 58 3.64 -3.02 5.81
N GLY A 59 2.36 -3.26 6.12
CA GLY A 59 1.93 -4.41 6.92
C GLY A 59 2.36 -4.32 8.39
N SER A 60 1.86 -5.25 9.21
CA SER A 60 2.02 -5.22 10.67
C SER A 60 3.41 -5.59 11.18
N MET A 61 4.18 -6.32 10.37
CA MET A 61 5.46 -6.92 10.78
C MET A 61 6.64 -5.95 10.66
N ASN A 62 6.48 -4.90 9.87
CA ASN A 62 7.56 -3.98 9.57
C ASN A 62 7.60 -2.84 10.59
N LYS A 63 8.82 -2.51 11.01
CA LYS A 63 9.11 -1.26 11.74
C LYS A 63 9.96 -0.41 10.79
N PHE A 64 10.04 0.89 10.99
CA PHE A 64 11.00 1.74 10.29
C PHE A 64 11.74 2.58 11.33
N PRO A 65 13.01 2.95 11.09
CA PRO A 65 13.69 3.92 11.93
C PRO A 65 13.08 5.31 11.72
N SER A 66 13.23 6.20 12.71
CA SER A 66 12.73 7.58 12.67
C SER A 66 13.19 8.33 11.41
N SER A 67 14.45 8.13 11.01
CA SER A 67 15.02 8.72 9.79
C SER A 67 14.21 8.38 8.54
N GLN A 68 13.74 7.14 8.41
CA GLN A 68 12.94 6.72 7.27
C GLN A 68 11.49 7.21 7.37
N LEU A 69 10.92 7.26 8.58
CA LEU A 69 9.58 7.81 8.82
C LEU A 69 9.51 9.29 8.45
N VAL A 70 10.56 10.06 8.75
CA VAL A 70 10.69 11.48 8.38
C VAL A 70 10.73 11.65 6.86
N GLU A 71 11.51 10.84 6.15
CA GLU A 71 11.59 10.88 4.68
C GLU A 71 10.25 10.50 4.03
N ILE A 72 9.53 9.49 4.57
CA ILE A 72 8.19 9.12 4.10
C ILE A 72 7.21 10.29 4.32
N ALA A 73 7.18 10.85 5.53
CA ALA A 73 6.29 11.97 5.87
C ALA A 73 6.50 13.17 4.93
N HIS A 74 7.76 13.57 4.72
CA HIS A 74 8.08 14.66 3.79
C HIS A 74 7.73 14.32 2.35
N ALA A 75 8.01 13.10 1.87
CA ALA A 75 7.62 12.70 0.52
C ALA A 75 6.10 12.77 0.29
N LEU A 76 5.31 12.37 1.29
CA LEU A 76 3.85 12.44 1.22
C LEU A 76 3.37 13.89 1.18
N GLU A 77 3.88 14.77 2.06
CA GLU A 77 3.57 16.21 2.01
C GLU A 77 3.99 16.85 0.69
N ASP A 78 5.22 16.60 0.24
CA ASP A 78 5.79 17.19 -0.97
C ASP A 78 5.10 16.67 -2.26
N SER A 79 4.50 15.47 -2.22
CA SER A 79 3.75 14.92 -3.36
C SER A 79 2.49 15.73 -3.69
N GLY A 80 1.93 16.46 -2.71
CA GLY A 80 0.66 17.17 -2.83
C GLY A 80 -0.57 16.28 -3.02
N LYS A 81 -0.41 14.95 -2.95
CA LYS A 81 -1.51 13.98 -3.06
C LYS A 81 -2.18 13.77 -1.71
N ASP A 82 -3.47 13.46 -1.78
CA ASP A 82 -4.19 13.02 -0.59
C ASP A 82 -3.73 11.59 -0.27
N PHE A 83 -3.61 11.23 1.01
CA PHE A 83 -3.10 9.91 1.38
C PHE A 83 -3.72 9.32 2.64
N ILE A 84 -3.73 8.00 2.70
CA ILE A 84 -3.90 7.22 3.93
C ILE A 84 -2.59 6.54 4.25
N TRP A 85 -2.09 6.69 5.47
CA TRP A 85 -0.89 6.00 5.92
C TRP A 85 -1.18 5.15 7.14
N VAL A 86 -1.07 3.82 6.98
CA VAL A 86 -1.13 2.87 8.09
C VAL A 86 0.22 2.82 8.77
N VAL A 87 0.25 3.31 10.01
CA VAL A 87 1.43 3.34 10.87
C VAL A 87 1.27 2.27 11.93
N ARG A 88 2.31 1.47 12.15
CA ARG A 88 2.32 0.52 13.27
C ARG A 88 2.17 1.28 14.58
N LYS A 89 1.39 0.74 15.53
CA LYS A 89 1.31 1.28 16.89
C LYS A 89 2.71 1.28 17.52
N ILE A 90 3.25 2.48 17.77
CA ILE A 90 4.54 2.68 18.44
C ILE A 90 4.22 2.94 19.92
N GLU A 91 4.96 2.32 20.85
CA GLU A 91 4.90 2.70 22.26
C GLU A 91 5.40 4.15 22.43
N ASP A 92 4.81 4.91 23.35
CA ASP A 92 5.11 6.34 23.50
C ASP A 92 6.63 6.56 23.72
N GLY A 93 7.25 7.26 22.77
CA GLY A 93 8.69 7.52 22.67
C GLY A 93 8.98 8.56 21.57
N GLU A 94 10.25 8.75 21.21
CA GLU A 94 10.70 9.83 20.32
C GLU A 94 10.04 9.80 18.92
N ASP A 95 9.80 8.62 18.35
CA ASP A 95 9.19 8.46 17.01
C ASP A 95 7.70 8.84 16.98
N GLY A 96 6.99 8.61 18.10
CA GLY A 96 5.56 8.88 18.20
C GLY A 96 5.25 10.38 18.20
N GLY A 97 6.13 11.21 18.76
CA GLY A 97 5.95 12.66 18.81
C GLY A 97 5.90 13.30 17.42
N PHE A 98 6.90 13.01 16.58
CA PHE A 98 6.98 13.54 15.21
C PHE A 98 5.75 13.16 14.37
N LEU A 99 5.36 11.88 14.41
CA LEU A 99 4.23 11.39 13.62
C LEU A 99 2.88 11.96 14.10
N ARG A 100 2.70 12.19 15.41
CA ARG A 100 1.50 12.86 15.94
C ARG A 100 1.42 14.33 15.52
N GLU A 101 2.55 15.04 15.50
CA GLU A 101 2.58 16.41 14.97
C GLU A 101 2.29 16.44 13.47
N PHE A 102 2.85 15.49 12.71
CA PHE A 102 2.57 15.31 11.30
C PHE A 102 1.08 15.03 11.04
N GLU A 103 0.51 14.08 11.77
CA GLU A 103 -0.92 13.73 11.72
C GLU A 103 -1.80 14.96 11.91
N LYS A 104 -1.53 15.75 12.96
CA LYS A 104 -2.29 16.98 13.23
C LYS A 104 -2.24 17.94 12.03
N ARG A 105 -1.05 18.18 11.47
CA ARG A 105 -0.89 19.10 10.32
C ARG A 105 -1.66 18.63 9.08
N VAL A 106 -1.60 17.33 8.77
CA VAL A 106 -2.24 16.80 7.55
C VAL A 106 -3.75 16.65 7.71
N LYS A 107 -4.24 16.38 8.93
CA LYS A 107 -5.67 16.36 9.28
C LYS A 107 -6.27 17.77 9.20
N GLU A 108 -5.61 18.78 9.75
CA GLU A 108 -6.04 20.20 9.66
C GLU A 108 -6.14 20.70 8.21
N ARG A 109 -5.25 20.23 7.33
CA ARG A 109 -5.27 20.56 5.89
C ARG A 109 -6.26 19.70 5.09
N ASN A 110 -6.89 18.71 5.71
CA ASN A 110 -7.68 17.67 5.04
C ASN A 110 -6.91 16.97 3.90
N LYS A 111 -5.61 16.72 4.09
CA LYS A 111 -4.71 16.15 3.07
C LYS A 111 -4.22 14.74 3.38
N GLY A 112 -4.30 14.30 4.63
CA GLY A 112 -3.87 12.96 4.98
C GLY A 112 -4.64 12.40 6.16
N TYR A 113 -4.71 11.08 6.22
CA TYR A 113 -5.28 10.32 7.33
C TYR A 113 -4.25 9.30 7.79
N LEU A 114 -3.89 9.32 9.08
CA LEU A 114 -3.02 8.29 9.66
C LEU A 114 -3.88 7.29 10.41
N ILE A 115 -3.65 6.01 10.17
CA ILE A 115 -4.31 4.93 10.90
C ILE A 115 -3.25 4.24 11.75
N TRP A 116 -3.48 4.20 13.06
CA TRP A 116 -2.52 3.62 14.02
C TRP A 116 -2.88 2.17 14.34
N GLY A 117 -2.10 1.24 13.77
CA GLY A 117 -2.24 -0.19 14.02
C GLY A 117 -2.96 -0.91 12.88
N TRP A 118 -4.23 -1.25 13.09
CA TRP A 118 -5.02 -2.02 12.13
C TRP A 118 -5.85 -1.07 11.25
N ALA A 119 -6.08 -1.45 9.99
CA ALA A 119 -6.87 -0.69 9.05
C ALA A 119 -7.79 -1.63 8.26
N PRO A 120 -9.00 -1.18 7.85
CA PRO A 120 -9.92 -1.95 6.99
C PRO A 120 -9.40 -1.97 5.55
N GLN A 121 -8.24 -2.61 5.36
CA GLN A 121 -7.41 -2.51 4.16
C GLN A 121 -8.18 -2.91 2.90
N LEU A 122 -9.02 -3.96 2.94
CA LEU A 122 -9.80 -4.35 1.78
C LEU A 122 -10.82 -3.27 1.38
N LEU A 123 -11.54 -2.69 2.35
CA LEU A 123 -12.50 -1.62 2.08
C LEU A 123 -11.81 -0.37 1.52
N ILE A 124 -10.65 0.00 2.09
CA ILE A 124 -9.85 1.12 1.60
C ILE A 124 -9.37 0.87 0.17
N LEU A 125 -8.77 -0.30 -0.10
CA LEU A 125 -8.24 -0.63 -1.43
C LEU A 125 -9.34 -0.68 -2.51
N GLU A 126 -10.55 -1.10 -2.16
CA GLU A 126 -11.68 -1.17 -3.10
C GLU A 126 -12.40 0.18 -3.29
N HIS A 127 -12.06 1.20 -2.50
CA HIS A 127 -12.68 2.51 -2.58
C HIS A 127 -12.28 3.27 -3.86
N ALA A 128 -13.24 3.91 -4.52
CA ALA A 128 -13.02 4.62 -5.80
C ALA A 128 -11.98 5.75 -5.71
N ALA A 129 -11.90 6.42 -4.56
CA ALA A 129 -10.90 7.45 -4.31
C ALA A 129 -9.44 6.94 -4.31
N VAL A 130 -9.19 5.65 -4.06
CA VAL A 130 -7.81 5.14 -3.99
C VAL A 130 -7.27 4.89 -5.39
N GLY A 131 -6.18 5.58 -5.75
CA GLY A 131 -5.57 5.52 -7.07
C GLY A 131 -4.31 4.66 -7.16
N ALA A 132 -3.56 4.51 -6.06
CA ALA A 132 -2.33 3.71 -6.02
C ALA A 132 -1.96 3.28 -4.59
N VAL A 133 -1.02 2.33 -4.50
CA VAL A 133 -0.57 1.76 -3.23
C VAL A 133 0.94 1.85 -3.10
N VAL A 134 1.47 2.35 -1.97
CA VAL A 134 2.86 2.11 -1.55
C VAL A 134 2.89 0.89 -0.67
N THR A 135 3.70 -0.11 -1.04
CA THR A 135 3.75 -1.39 -0.33
C THR A 135 5.15 -1.96 -0.20
N HIS A 136 5.37 -2.69 0.89
CA HIS A 136 6.54 -3.54 1.11
C HIS A 136 6.65 -4.75 0.15
N CYS A 137 5.71 -4.92 -0.78
CA CYS A 137 5.68 -6.02 -1.75
C CYS A 137 5.48 -7.42 -1.16
N GLY A 138 4.85 -7.53 0.01
CA GLY A 138 4.37 -8.81 0.52
C GLY A 138 3.26 -9.38 -0.37
N TRP A 139 3.29 -10.68 -0.64
CA TRP A 139 2.38 -11.30 -1.63
C TRP A 139 0.89 -11.05 -1.35
N ASN A 140 0.46 -11.05 -0.08
CA ASN A 140 -0.93 -10.79 0.28
C ASN A 140 -1.39 -9.39 -0.15
N THR A 141 -0.63 -8.35 0.23
CA THR A 141 -0.94 -6.95 -0.15
C THR A 141 -0.92 -6.77 -1.66
N ILE A 142 0.00 -7.44 -2.35
CA ILE A 142 0.04 -7.43 -3.82
C ILE A 142 -1.25 -8.00 -4.40
N MET A 143 -1.66 -9.18 -3.96
CA MET A 143 -2.88 -9.81 -4.46
C MET A 143 -4.10 -8.92 -4.21
N GLU A 144 -4.24 -8.34 -3.01
CA GLU A 144 -5.34 -7.45 -2.66
C GLU A 144 -5.37 -6.19 -3.55
N SER A 145 -4.21 -5.55 -3.72
CA SER A 145 -4.08 -4.34 -4.55
C SER A 145 -4.37 -4.64 -6.03
N VAL A 146 -3.87 -5.77 -6.55
CA VAL A 146 -4.13 -6.20 -7.94
C VAL A 146 -5.60 -6.56 -8.13
N ASN A 147 -6.25 -7.17 -7.14
CA ASN A 147 -7.67 -7.48 -7.20
C ASN A 147 -8.54 -6.21 -7.21
N ALA A 148 -8.13 -5.16 -6.50
CA ALA A 148 -8.73 -3.82 -6.59
C ALA A 148 -8.37 -3.08 -7.90
N GLY A 149 -7.35 -3.57 -8.61
CA GLY A 149 -6.89 -3.01 -9.88
C GLY A 149 -6.08 -1.73 -9.70
N LEU A 150 -5.26 -1.69 -8.65
CA LEU A 150 -4.39 -0.57 -8.30
C LEU A 150 -2.95 -0.82 -8.75
N SER A 151 -2.27 0.25 -9.17
CA SER A 151 -0.82 0.24 -9.42
C SER A 151 -0.03 0.46 -8.13
N LEU A 152 1.23 -0.01 -8.10
CA LEU A 152 2.00 -0.11 -6.85
C LEU A 152 3.35 0.61 -6.89
N ALA A 153 3.63 1.43 -5.88
CA ALA A 153 4.98 1.84 -5.53
C ALA A 153 5.63 0.70 -4.74
N THR A 154 6.65 0.07 -5.33
CA THR A 154 7.29 -1.11 -4.77
C THR A 154 8.43 -0.71 -3.86
N TRP A 155 8.34 -1.15 -2.60
CA TRP A 155 9.35 -0.89 -1.58
C TRP A 155 9.74 -2.18 -0.84
N PRO A 156 10.40 -3.14 -1.52
CA PRO A 156 10.77 -4.40 -0.89
C PRO A 156 11.72 -4.19 0.30
N LEU A 157 11.55 -5.02 1.34
CA LEU A 157 12.33 -4.95 2.58
C LEU A 157 13.08 -6.27 2.86
N PHE A 158 12.40 -7.43 2.74
CA PHE A 158 12.95 -8.75 3.07
C PHE A 158 12.23 -9.91 2.35
N ALA A 159 12.55 -11.15 2.71
CA ALA A 159 11.94 -12.37 2.18
C ALA A 159 11.95 -12.41 0.63
N GLU A 160 10.82 -12.71 -0.01
CA GLU A 160 10.67 -12.79 -1.46
C GLU A 160 10.31 -11.44 -2.12
N GLN A 161 10.21 -10.36 -1.34
CA GLN A 161 9.64 -9.08 -1.78
C GLN A 161 10.39 -8.46 -2.96
N PHE A 162 11.70 -8.64 -3.05
CA PHE A 162 12.49 -8.17 -4.20
C PHE A 162 12.18 -8.93 -5.49
N TYR A 163 11.84 -10.22 -5.40
CA TYR A 163 11.35 -10.96 -6.57
C TYR A 163 9.95 -10.50 -6.95
N ASN A 164 9.10 -10.22 -5.96
CA ASN A 164 7.77 -9.66 -6.20
C ASN A 164 7.84 -8.28 -6.86
N GLU A 165 8.77 -7.41 -6.43
CA GLU A 165 9.03 -6.13 -7.10
C GLU A 165 9.35 -6.34 -8.58
N ARG A 166 10.26 -7.26 -8.91
CA ARG A 166 10.61 -7.56 -10.31
C ARG A 166 9.41 -8.05 -11.11
N LEU A 167 8.53 -8.86 -10.52
CA LEU A 167 7.28 -9.25 -11.16
C LEU A 167 6.40 -8.02 -11.45
N LEU A 168 6.23 -7.11 -10.50
CA LEU A 168 5.37 -5.94 -10.63
C LEU A 168 5.91 -4.90 -11.62
N VAL A 169 7.20 -4.59 -11.52
CA VAL A 169 7.88 -3.52 -12.27
C VAL A 169 8.36 -4.01 -13.64
N ASP A 170 8.97 -5.20 -13.71
CA ASP A 170 9.64 -5.65 -14.94
C ASP A 170 8.72 -6.48 -15.83
N VAL A 171 7.83 -7.28 -15.26
CA VAL A 171 6.99 -8.23 -16.01
C VAL A 171 5.58 -7.71 -16.22
N LEU A 172 4.85 -7.42 -15.13
CA LEU A 172 3.46 -6.98 -15.19
C LEU A 172 3.32 -5.50 -15.59
N LYS A 173 4.37 -4.71 -15.36
CA LYS A 173 4.42 -3.27 -15.65
C LYS A 173 3.25 -2.51 -15.02
N ILE A 174 2.96 -2.81 -13.75
CA ILE A 174 1.93 -2.15 -12.93
C ILE A 174 2.50 -1.48 -11.69
N GLY A 175 3.82 -1.36 -11.59
CA GLY A 175 4.46 -0.75 -10.44
C GLY A 175 5.73 0.03 -10.78
N VAL A 176 6.11 0.89 -9.84
CA VAL A 176 7.28 1.76 -9.90
C VAL A 176 8.10 1.53 -8.65
N SER A 177 9.39 1.21 -8.81
CA SER A 177 10.28 1.05 -7.66
C SER A 177 10.60 2.40 -7.02
N VAL A 178 10.53 2.45 -5.70
CA VAL A 178 11.01 3.60 -4.90
C VAL A 178 12.53 3.60 -4.76
N GLY A 179 13.22 2.55 -5.25
CA GLY A 179 14.67 2.47 -5.23
C GLY A 179 15.28 1.81 -3.99
N ALA A 180 14.48 1.08 -3.20
CA ALA A 180 14.99 0.25 -2.11
C ALA A 180 15.88 -0.89 -2.67
N LYS A 181 17.14 -0.97 -2.21
CA LYS A 181 18.14 -1.92 -2.74
C LYS A 181 18.62 -2.95 -1.73
N GLU A 182 18.44 -2.66 -0.45
CA GLU A 182 18.99 -3.47 0.63
C GLU A 182 17.97 -4.51 1.11
N TRP A 183 18.31 -5.79 0.94
CA TRP A 183 17.60 -6.87 1.60
C TRP A 183 18.00 -6.92 3.08
N ARG A 184 17.02 -6.96 3.98
CA ARG A 184 17.25 -6.94 5.43
C ARG A 184 16.69 -8.19 6.09
N ASN A 185 17.32 -8.64 7.18
CA ASN A 185 16.68 -9.65 8.02
C ASN A 185 15.47 -9.03 8.75
N TRP A 186 14.54 -9.90 9.12
CA TRP A 186 13.38 -9.50 9.90
C TRP A 186 13.83 -8.92 11.26
N ASN A 187 13.46 -7.66 11.53
CA ASN A 187 13.85 -6.83 12.68
C ASN A 187 15.23 -6.16 12.62
N GLU A 188 15.96 -6.28 11.51
CA GLU A 188 17.18 -5.51 11.29
C GLU A 188 16.87 -4.27 10.43
N PHE A 189 17.35 -3.12 10.88
CA PHE A 189 17.40 -1.92 10.07
C PHE A 189 18.80 -1.76 9.53
N GLY A 190 18.93 -1.93 8.21
CA GLY A 190 20.13 -1.50 7.52
C GLY A 190 20.21 0.02 7.47
N ASP A 191 21.40 0.52 7.13
CA ASP A 191 21.71 1.95 7.17
C ASP A 191 21.13 2.72 5.97
N ASP A 192 20.63 2.02 4.94
CA ASP A 192 20.15 2.65 3.72
C ASP A 192 18.77 3.32 3.93
N VAL A 193 18.70 4.62 3.71
CA VAL A 193 17.45 5.38 3.84
C VAL A 193 17.01 5.80 2.45
N VAL A 194 15.84 5.33 2.03
CA VAL A 194 15.23 5.77 0.77
C VAL A 194 14.83 7.23 0.94
N LYS A 195 15.35 8.07 0.05
CA LYS A 195 15.19 9.52 0.10
C LYS A 195 13.81 9.94 -0.37
N ARG A 196 13.26 10.99 0.26
CA ARG A 196 11.96 11.55 -0.10
C ARG A 196 11.85 11.91 -1.58
N GLU A 197 12.94 12.30 -2.23
CA GLU A 197 12.96 12.61 -3.65
C GLU A 197 12.66 11.38 -4.51
N ASP A 198 13.13 10.20 -4.12
CA ASP A 198 12.90 8.96 -4.86
C ASP A 198 11.50 8.39 -4.59
N ILE A 199 11.03 8.50 -3.34
CA ILE A 199 9.64 8.19 -2.97
C ILE A 199 8.68 9.10 -3.75
N GLY A 200 8.94 10.41 -3.76
CA GLY A 200 8.13 11.41 -4.45
C GLY A 200 8.08 11.20 -5.97
N LYS A 201 9.21 10.81 -6.59
CA LYS A 201 9.22 10.43 -8.02
C LYS A 201 8.31 9.24 -8.29
N ALA A 202 8.39 8.18 -7.46
CA ALA A 202 7.54 7.00 -7.63
C ALA A 202 6.05 7.35 -7.49
N ILE A 203 5.69 8.16 -6.47
CA ILE A 203 4.32 8.66 -6.28
C ILE A 203 3.89 9.50 -7.50
N GLY A 204 4.74 10.40 -7.98
CA GLY A 204 4.45 11.26 -9.13
C GLY A 204 4.17 10.47 -10.42
N LEU A 205 4.91 9.38 -10.66
CA LEU A 205 4.69 8.50 -11.82
C LEU A 205 3.38 7.69 -11.70
N LEU A 206 3.00 7.26 -10.49
CA LEU A 206 1.79 6.45 -10.26
C LEU A 206 0.50 7.28 -10.15
N MET A 207 0.61 8.51 -9.65
CA MET A 207 -0.51 9.40 -9.35
C MET A 207 -0.57 10.61 -10.29
N GLY A 208 0.25 10.60 -11.36
CA GLY A 208 0.26 11.62 -12.40
C GLY A 208 -0.85 11.44 -13.43
N SER A 209 -0.84 12.26 -14.47
CA SER A 209 -1.77 12.19 -15.62
C SER A 209 -1.07 11.82 -16.93
N GLY A 210 0.19 11.40 -16.86
CA GLY A 210 0.98 11.00 -18.03
C GLY A 210 0.54 9.65 -18.60
N GLU A 211 0.94 9.39 -19.85
CA GLU A 211 0.61 8.15 -20.57
C GLU A 211 1.07 6.89 -19.81
N GLU A 212 2.26 6.93 -19.19
CA GLU A 212 2.78 5.82 -18.40
C GLU A 212 1.88 5.48 -17.20
N CYS A 213 1.38 6.50 -16.49
CA CYS A 213 0.42 6.33 -15.38
C CYS A 213 -0.87 5.65 -15.87
N LEU A 214 -1.46 6.19 -16.93
CA LEU A 214 -2.72 5.69 -17.48
C LEU A 214 -2.59 4.23 -17.96
N GLU A 215 -1.46 3.89 -18.57
CA GLU A 215 -1.18 2.54 -19.04
C GLU A 215 -0.96 1.56 -17.88
N MET A 216 -0.25 1.96 -16.81
CA MET A 216 -0.13 1.15 -15.59
C MET A 216 -1.49 0.86 -14.96
N ARG A 217 -2.35 1.89 -14.83
CA ARG A 217 -3.72 1.74 -14.30
C ARG A 217 -4.55 0.81 -15.17
N ARG A 218 -4.46 0.95 -16.50
CA ARG A 218 -5.16 0.07 -17.45
C ARG A 218 -4.76 -1.39 -17.27
N ARG A 219 -3.45 -1.67 -17.16
CA ARG A 219 -2.92 -3.03 -16.92
C ARG A 219 -3.39 -3.57 -15.57
N ALA A 220 -3.34 -2.77 -14.51
CA ALA A 220 -3.81 -3.17 -13.19
C ALA A 220 -5.31 -3.52 -13.20
N LYS A 221 -6.16 -2.71 -13.83
CA LYS A 221 -7.60 -3.01 -13.98
C LYS A 221 -7.86 -4.23 -14.86
N ALA A 222 -7.07 -4.46 -15.91
CA ALA A 222 -7.17 -5.68 -16.71
C ALA A 222 -6.83 -6.94 -15.91
N LEU A 223 -5.79 -6.87 -15.06
CA LEU A 223 -5.42 -7.96 -14.15
C LEU A 223 -6.50 -8.21 -13.08
N SER A 224 -7.08 -7.15 -12.49
CA SER A 224 -8.24 -7.26 -11.60
C SER A 224 -9.39 -8.02 -12.26
N GLY A 225 -9.75 -7.64 -13.49
CA GLY A 225 -10.80 -8.30 -14.26
C GLY A 225 -10.49 -9.77 -14.58
N ALA A 226 -9.22 -10.12 -14.81
CA ALA A 226 -8.80 -11.51 -14.99
C ALA A 226 -8.82 -12.31 -13.68
N ALA A 227 -8.37 -11.70 -12.57
CA ALA A 227 -8.35 -12.32 -11.25
C ALA A 227 -9.76 -12.68 -10.77
N LYS A 228 -10.74 -11.80 -10.97
CA LYS A 228 -12.15 -12.04 -10.66
C LYS A 228 -12.79 -13.15 -11.49
N LYS A 229 -12.25 -13.47 -12.68
CA LYS A 229 -12.72 -14.57 -13.55
C LYS A 229 -12.04 -15.91 -13.26
N ALA A 230 -10.97 -15.91 -12.47
CA ALA A 230 -10.19 -17.11 -12.17
C ALA A 230 -10.79 -17.95 -11.02
N ILE A 231 -11.73 -17.36 -10.28
CA ILE A 231 -12.55 -17.98 -9.23
C ILE A 231 -13.98 -18.18 -9.73
#